data_AF-A0A0X8X998-F1
#
_entry.id   AF-A0A0X8X998-F1
#
_cell.length_a   1.000
_cell.length_b   1.000
_cell.length_c   1.000
_cell.angle_alpha   90.00
_cell.angle_beta   90.00
_cell.angle_gamma   90.00
#
_symmetry.space_group_name_H-M   'P 1'
#
loop_
_entity.id
_entity.type
_entity.pdbx_description
1 polymer ?
#
loop_
_entity_poly.entity_id
_entity_poly.type
_entity_poly.pdbx_seq_one_letter_code
_entity_poly.pdbx_strand_id
1 'polypeptide(L)'
;MLRLHEQGKITLPPSRLRKRRRRATFPPTPATDPQPLLNTPVNMMPKPTFHIVQGNAAQSRCWNEYIARYHYLGYTPLDGHQIRYNVYAGEQLVALLGFGASAWKLADRERFIGWSSEQRERNLSLVVNNTRFLILPWVQVRGLASKILGLAARQLPLDWQQRYGFQPVLLETFVEWPRHTGTCYKAANWQWVGRTTGRGKKSTSHKQRLPTKDIWLYPLRRDFANRLCS
;
A
#
# COMPACT_ATOMS: atom_id res chain seq x y z
N MET A 1 -24.32 7.68 -4.21
CA MET A 1 -25.29 8.57 -3.53
C MET A 1 -25.48 9.88 -4.27
N LEU A 2 -24.55 10.86 -4.27
CA LEU A 2 -24.78 12.15 -4.97
C LEU A 2 -25.15 12.00 -6.46
N ARG A 3 -24.44 11.16 -7.22
CA ARG A 3 -24.82 10.87 -8.61
C ARG A 3 -26.19 10.21 -8.77
N LEU A 4 -26.60 9.37 -7.81
CA LEU A 4 -27.93 8.74 -7.85
C LEU A 4 -29.01 9.77 -7.57
N HIS A 5 -28.72 10.75 -6.72
CA HIS A 5 -29.59 11.89 -6.46
C HIS A 5 -29.70 12.83 -7.66
N GLU A 6 -28.57 13.17 -8.28
CA GLU A 6 -28.52 13.95 -9.52
C GLU A 6 -29.25 13.23 -10.67
N GLN A 7 -29.26 11.89 -10.68
CA GLN A 7 -30.00 11.06 -11.64
C GLN A 7 -31.47 10.82 -11.23
N GLY A 8 -31.96 11.44 -10.16
CA GLY A 8 -33.34 11.27 -9.69
C GLY A 8 -33.68 9.88 -9.13
N LYS A 9 -32.70 8.99 -8.96
CA LYS A 9 -32.91 7.63 -8.45
C LYS A 9 -33.14 7.57 -6.94
N ILE A 10 -32.70 8.61 -6.22
CA ILE A 10 -32.92 8.79 -4.78
C ILE A 10 -33.05 10.29 -4.47
N THR A 11 -33.77 10.66 -3.40
CA THR A 11 -33.74 12.04 -2.87
C THR A 11 -32.86 12.08 -1.63
N LEU A 12 -31.76 12.83 -1.66
CA LEU A 12 -30.90 13.00 -0.50
C LEU A 12 -31.38 14.18 0.34
N PRO A 13 -31.35 14.08 1.68
CA PRO A 13 -31.60 15.24 2.52
C PRO A 13 -30.50 16.30 2.31
N PRO A 14 -30.80 17.58 2.58
CA PRO A 14 -29.83 18.65 2.47
C PRO A 14 -28.57 18.35 3.30
N SER A 15 -27.40 18.66 2.74
CA SER A 15 -26.12 18.42 3.38
C SER A 15 -26.03 19.18 4.71
N ARG A 16 -25.81 18.44 5.81
CA ARG A 16 -25.53 19.04 7.13
C ARG A 16 -24.13 19.65 7.23
N LEU A 17 -23.26 19.43 6.24
CA LEU A 17 -21.92 20.02 6.20
C LEU A 17 -21.99 21.45 5.67
N ARG A 18 -21.67 22.42 6.53
CA ARG A 18 -21.59 23.87 6.20
C ARG A 18 -20.53 24.20 5.15
N LYS A 19 -19.46 23.39 5.05
CA LYS A 19 -18.39 23.58 4.07
C LYS A 19 -18.08 22.25 3.38
N ARG A 20 -17.85 22.32 2.08
CA ARG A 20 -17.40 21.18 1.28
C ARG A 20 -16.04 20.72 1.79
N ARG A 21 -15.89 19.44 2.16
CA ARG A 21 -14.61 18.89 2.64
C ARG A 21 -13.55 19.07 1.55
N ARG A 22 -12.49 19.82 1.84
CA ARG A 22 -11.32 19.93 0.98
C ARG A 22 -10.45 18.69 1.16
N ARG A 23 -9.71 18.33 0.11
CA ARG A 23 -8.71 17.26 0.20
C ARG A 23 -7.63 17.70 1.20
N ALA A 24 -7.27 16.82 2.13
CA ALA A 24 -6.20 17.10 3.08
C ALA A 24 -4.88 17.35 2.33
N THR A 25 -4.17 18.39 2.75
CA THR A 25 -2.84 18.75 2.27
C THR A 25 -1.86 18.70 3.43
N PHE A 26 -0.61 18.32 3.14
CA PHE A 26 0.47 18.23 4.12
C PHE A 26 1.66 19.00 3.57
N PRO A 27 1.69 20.34 3.73
CA PRO A 27 2.82 21.14 3.30
C PRO A 27 4.08 20.73 4.08
N PRO A 28 5.27 20.77 3.45
CA PRO A 28 6.52 20.47 4.12
C PRO A 28 6.74 21.35 5.36
N THR A 29 7.24 20.73 6.42
CA THR A 29 7.70 21.38 7.65
C THR A 29 9.10 20.85 7.99
N PRO A 30 9.84 21.53 8.88
CA PRO A 30 11.16 21.07 9.32
C PRO A 30 11.17 19.65 9.91
N ALA A 31 10.03 19.18 10.44
CA ALA A 31 9.89 17.84 11.01
C ALA A 31 10.12 16.70 10.00
N THR A 32 10.07 16.97 8.69
CA THR A 32 10.33 15.99 7.64
C THR A 32 11.49 16.39 6.73
N ASP A 33 12.35 17.33 7.16
CA ASP A 33 13.47 17.78 6.34
C ASP A 33 14.49 16.66 6.08
N PRO A 34 15.20 16.75 4.94
CA PRO A 34 16.27 15.82 4.64
C PRO A 34 17.28 15.72 5.77
N GLN A 35 17.66 14.49 6.08
CA GLN A 35 18.69 14.18 7.06
C GLN A 35 20.01 13.87 6.34
N PRO A 36 21.14 13.81 7.08
CA PRO A 36 22.42 13.38 6.52
C PRO A 36 22.33 12.05 5.77
N LEU A 37 23.15 11.92 4.73
CA LEU A 37 23.21 10.72 3.89
C LEU A 37 23.58 9.50 4.73
N LEU A 38 22.70 8.49 4.69
CA LEU A 38 22.96 7.16 5.22
C LEU A 38 23.32 6.22 4.07
N ASN A 39 24.61 5.90 3.95
CA ASN A 39 25.15 5.02 2.93
C ASN A 39 26.08 3.97 3.55
N THR A 40 25.50 3.15 4.42
CA THR A 40 26.22 2.07 5.12
C THR A 40 25.75 0.72 4.59
N PRO A 41 26.61 -0.30 4.45
CA PRO A 41 26.19 -1.65 4.10
C PRO A 41 25.07 -2.19 5.02
N VAL A 42 24.07 -2.85 4.43
CA VAL A 42 22.86 -3.32 5.13
C VAL A 42 23.12 -4.36 6.24
N ASN A 43 24.27 -5.02 6.20
CA ASN A 43 24.73 -5.98 7.22
C ASN A 43 25.36 -5.30 8.44
N MET A 44 25.83 -4.06 8.30
CA MET A 44 26.36 -3.25 9.40
C MET A 44 25.28 -2.37 10.05
N MET A 45 24.09 -2.31 9.46
CA MET A 45 22.95 -1.60 10.04
C MET A 45 22.24 -2.43 11.11
N PRO A 46 21.70 -1.79 12.16
CA PRO A 46 20.74 -2.44 13.04
C PRO A 46 19.59 -3.08 12.25
N LYS A 47 19.04 -4.17 12.80
CA LYS A 47 17.88 -4.83 12.19
C LYS A 47 16.70 -3.84 12.12
N PRO A 48 16.04 -3.70 10.96
CA PRO A 48 14.88 -2.82 10.85
C PRO A 48 13.76 -3.23 11.81
N THR A 49 13.21 -2.26 12.54
CA THR A 49 12.04 -2.40 13.43
C THR A 49 10.84 -1.63 12.88
N PHE A 50 9.63 -2.13 13.14
CA PHE A 50 8.38 -1.61 12.57
C PHE A 50 7.53 -1.00 13.67
N HIS A 51 7.24 0.30 13.56
CA HIS A 51 6.46 1.04 14.54
C HIS A 51 5.14 1.45 13.90
N ILE A 52 4.03 0.91 14.41
CA ILE A 52 2.69 1.21 13.90
C ILE A 52 2.35 2.68 14.18
N VAL A 53 1.89 3.39 13.16
CA VAL A 53 1.41 4.77 13.27
C VAL A 53 -0.07 4.77 13.66
N GLN A 54 -0.34 4.85 14.97
CA GLN A 54 -1.69 4.84 15.55
C GLN A 54 -1.80 5.78 16.76
N GLY A 55 -3.01 6.29 17.03
CA GLY A 55 -3.35 6.97 18.28
C GLY A 55 -2.83 8.40 18.47
N ASN A 56 -1.82 8.83 17.69
CA ASN A 56 -1.23 10.15 17.80
C ASN A 56 -1.41 10.98 16.52
N ALA A 57 -2.12 12.11 16.64
CA ALA A 57 -2.40 13.00 15.51
C ALA A 57 -1.12 13.58 14.89
N ALA A 58 -0.10 13.91 15.69
CA ALA A 58 1.17 14.43 15.22
C ALA A 58 1.96 13.37 14.45
N GLN A 59 2.06 12.13 14.95
CA GLN A 59 2.71 11.03 14.23
C GLN A 59 1.99 10.72 12.91
N SER A 60 0.66 10.69 12.93
CA SER A 60 -0.16 10.48 11.74
C SER A 60 0.05 11.58 10.69
N ARG A 61 0.11 12.85 11.14
CA ARG A 61 0.39 14.01 10.28
C ARG A 61 1.80 13.92 9.70
N CYS A 62 2.80 13.61 10.52
CA CYS A 62 4.20 13.49 10.12
C CYS A 62 4.39 12.38 9.06
N TRP A 63 3.79 11.20 9.27
CA TRP A 63 3.80 10.12 8.27
C TRP A 63 3.17 10.58 6.94
N ASN A 64 2.01 11.26 7.00
CA ASN A 64 1.35 11.75 5.80
C ASN A 64 2.17 12.81 5.07
N GLU A 65 2.89 13.66 5.81
CA GLU A 65 3.80 14.66 5.26
C GLU A 65 5.00 14.02 4.55
N TYR A 66 5.66 13.01 5.16
CA TYR A 66 6.72 12.25 4.48
C TYR A 66 6.23 11.64 3.16
N ILE A 67 5.04 11.03 3.15
CA ILE A 67 4.44 10.47 1.93
C ILE A 67 4.08 11.57 0.92
N ALA A 68 3.56 12.71 1.37
CA ALA A 68 3.24 13.83 0.50
C ALA A 68 4.49 14.42 -0.15
N ARG A 69 5.58 14.51 0.61
CA ARG A 69 6.84 15.18 0.23
C ARG A 69 7.74 14.30 -0.64
N TYR A 70 7.86 13.01 -0.33
CA TYR A 70 8.91 12.17 -0.92
C TYR A 70 8.41 10.95 -1.70
N HIS A 71 7.17 10.50 -1.49
CA HIS A 71 6.65 9.39 -2.28
C HIS A 71 6.19 9.90 -3.66
N TYR A 72 6.57 9.23 -4.75
CA TYR A 72 6.31 9.70 -6.11
C TYR A 72 4.81 9.84 -6.48
N LEU A 73 3.94 9.09 -5.81
CA LEU A 73 2.47 9.22 -5.92
C LEU A 73 1.86 10.31 -5.03
N GLY A 74 2.66 10.92 -4.15
CA GLY A 74 2.21 11.82 -3.10
C GLY A 74 1.19 11.20 -2.14
N TYR A 75 0.57 12.07 -1.35
CA TYR A 75 -0.44 11.67 -0.39
C TYR A 75 -1.80 11.40 -1.06
N THR A 76 -2.30 10.19 -0.82
CA THR A 76 -3.71 9.87 -0.99
C THR A 76 -4.20 9.18 0.28
N PRO A 77 -5.41 9.48 0.77
CA PRO A 77 -6.00 8.71 1.86
C PRO A 77 -5.99 7.22 1.54
N LEU A 78 -5.71 6.41 2.55
CA LEU A 78 -5.90 4.96 2.49
C LEU A 78 -7.34 4.66 2.91
N ASP A 79 -8.01 3.80 2.15
CA ASP A 79 -9.40 3.43 2.39
C ASP A 79 -9.49 2.08 3.10
N GLY A 80 -10.50 1.90 3.96
CA GLY A 80 -10.78 0.64 4.64
C GLY A 80 -9.77 0.25 5.73
N HIS A 81 -9.60 -1.05 5.94
CA HIS A 81 -8.58 -1.59 6.84
C HIS A 81 -7.18 -1.20 6.33
N GLN A 82 -6.37 -0.65 7.22
CA GLN A 82 -5.04 -0.15 6.91
C GLN A 82 -4.09 -0.23 8.10
N ILE A 83 -2.82 -0.46 7.82
CA ILE A 83 -1.73 -0.31 8.77
C ILE A 83 -0.64 0.54 8.12
N ARG A 84 -0.15 1.52 8.87
CA ARG A 84 0.97 2.37 8.48
C ARG A 84 2.13 2.11 9.43
N TYR A 85 3.33 2.00 8.88
CA TYR A 85 4.56 1.81 9.64
C TYR A 85 5.54 2.95 9.38
N ASN A 86 6.20 3.35 10.46
CA ASN A 86 7.53 3.92 10.42
C ASN A 86 8.54 2.78 10.63
N VAL A 87 9.57 2.72 9.81
CA VAL A 87 10.62 1.70 9.92
C VAL A 87 11.91 2.36 10.35
N TYR A 88 12.46 1.87 11.45
CA TYR A 88 13.68 2.38 12.05
C TYR A 88 14.81 1.37 11.93
N ALA A 89 16.04 1.87 11.82
CA ALA A 89 17.26 1.08 12.03
C ALA A 89 18.02 1.71 13.20
N GLY A 90 17.88 1.12 14.39
CA GLY A 90 18.24 1.81 15.64
C GLY A 90 17.26 2.98 15.85
N GLU A 91 17.79 4.18 16.05
CA GLU A 91 16.98 5.40 16.20
C GLU A 91 16.68 6.10 14.87
N GLN A 92 17.35 5.70 13.79
CA GLN A 92 17.23 6.35 12.49
C GLN A 92 15.97 5.88 11.76
N LEU A 93 15.06 6.81 11.43
CA LEU A 93 13.95 6.54 10.52
C LEU A 93 14.50 6.31 9.11
N VAL A 94 14.23 5.15 8.52
CA VAL A 94 14.78 4.77 7.21
C VAL A 94 13.72 4.57 6.12
N ALA A 95 12.51 4.18 6.50
CA ALA A 95 11.45 3.92 5.54
C ALA A 95 10.05 4.08 6.14
N LEU A 96 9.06 4.18 5.26
CA LEU A 96 7.65 4.24 5.59
C LEU A 96 6.89 3.23 4.74
N LEU A 97 5.97 2.49 5.36
CA LEU A 97 5.07 1.57 4.66
C LEU A 97 3.62 1.89 4.96
N GLY A 98 2.78 1.68 3.95
CA GLY A 98 1.33 1.69 4.07
C GLY A 98 0.75 0.42 3.46
N PHE A 99 -0.01 -0.31 4.26
CA PHE A 99 -0.82 -1.45 3.85
C PHE A 99 -2.29 -1.10 3.92
N GLY A 100 -3.07 -1.53 2.95
CA GLY A 100 -4.49 -1.20 2.84
C GLY A 100 -5.27 -2.25 2.07
N ALA A 101 -6.55 -1.96 1.82
CA ALA A 101 -7.41 -2.84 1.05
C ALA A 101 -6.85 -3.17 -0.34
N SER A 102 -7.07 -4.40 -0.80
CA SER A 102 -6.70 -4.88 -2.13
C SER A 102 -7.48 -4.19 -3.26
N ALA A 103 -6.95 -4.30 -4.47
CA ALA A 103 -7.65 -3.93 -5.69
C ALA A 103 -8.88 -4.83 -5.87
N TRP A 104 -10.01 -4.18 -6.19
CA TRP A 104 -11.30 -4.85 -6.32
C TRP A 104 -11.28 -6.01 -7.33
N LYS A 105 -10.76 -5.74 -8.53
CA LYS A 105 -10.70 -6.71 -9.63
C LYS A 105 -9.38 -6.56 -10.38
N LEU A 106 -8.72 -7.68 -10.64
CA LEU A 106 -7.43 -7.72 -11.31
C LEU A 106 -7.24 -9.07 -11.99
N ALA A 107 -7.37 -9.08 -13.33
CA ALA A 107 -7.42 -10.30 -14.12
C ALA A 107 -6.22 -11.23 -13.91
N ASP A 108 -5.00 -10.69 -13.90
CA ASP A 108 -3.79 -11.51 -13.77
C ASP A 108 -3.65 -12.10 -12.35
N ARG A 109 -4.07 -11.36 -11.32
CA ARG A 109 -4.15 -11.90 -9.94
C ARG A 109 -5.21 -12.98 -9.84
N GLU A 110 -6.37 -12.78 -10.48
CA GLU A 110 -7.44 -13.78 -10.52
C GLU A 110 -6.98 -15.07 -11.19
N ARG A 111 -6.28 -14.98 -12.33
CA ARG A 111 -5.67 -16.14 -13.00
C ARG A 111 -4.62 -16.83 -12.14
N PHE A 112 -3.80 -16.06 -11.43
CA PHE A 112 -2.77 -16.59 -10.54
C PHE A 112 -3.35 -17.33 -9.34
N ILE A 113 -4.41 -16.80 -8.71
CA ILE A 113 -5.05 -17.44 -7.55
C ILE A 113 -5.91 -18.63 -7.99
N GLY A 114 -6.60 -18.53 -9.13
CA GLY A 114 -7.52 -19.54 -9.64
C GLY A 114 -8.92 -19.49 -9.03
N TRP A 115 -9.26 -18.45 -8.27
CA TRP A 115 -10.57 -18.28 -7.64
C TRP A 115 -11.66 -17.80 -8.61
N SER A 116 -12.92 -18.15 -8.32
CA SER A 116 -14.10 -17.67 -9.02
C SER A 116 -14.46 -16.22 -8.63
N SER A 117 -15.44 -15.63 -9.31
CA SER A 117 -15.91 -14.28 -8.97
C SER A 117 -16.56 -14.23 -7.59
N GLU A 118 -17.30 -15.28 -7.22
CA GLU A 118 -17.98 -15.46 -5.94
C GLU A 118 -16.97 -15.65 -4.80
N GLN A 119 -15.95 -16.50 -5.02
CA GLN A 119 -14.86 -16.70 -4.06
C GLN A 119 -14.07 -15.41 -3.84
N ARG A 120 -13.75 -14.66 -4.91
CA ARG A 120 -13.12 -13.34 -4.79
C ARG A 120 -13.96 -12.42 -3.92
N GLU A 121 -15.26 -12.28 -4.15
CA GLU A 121 -16.10 -11.36 -3.38
C GLU A 121 -16.14 -11.69 -1.89
N ARG A 122 -16.14 -12.99 -1.55
CA ARG A 122 -16.10 -13.46 -0.15
C ARG A 122 -14.73 -13.25 0.49
N ASN A 123 -13.64 -13.54 -0.23
CA ASN A 123 -12.30 -13.69 0.34
C ASN A 123 -11.34 -12.54 0.02
N LEU A 124 -11.77 -11.50 -0.70
CA LEU A 124 -10.92 -10.37 -1.10
C LEU A 124 -10.25 -9.66 0.09
N SER A 125 -10.90 -9.65 1.25
CA SER A 125 -10.38 -9.06 2.49
C SER A 125 -9.08 -9.74 2.98
N LEU A 126 -8.85 -11.01 2.61
CA LEU A 126 -7.63 -11.75 2.93
C LEU A 126 -6.43 -11.35 2.06
N VAL A 127 -6.65 -10.50 1.05
CA VAL A 127 -5.58 -9.91 0.23
C VAL A 127 -5.34 -8.48 0.66
N VAL A 128 -4.09 -8.14 0.96
CA VAL A 128 -3.70 -6.80 1.44
C VAL A 128 -2.73 -6.15 0.48
N ASN A 129 -2.96 -4.88 0.16
CA ASN A 129 -2.13 -4.13 -0.76
C ASN A 129 -1.04 -3.35 -0.03
N ASN A 130 0.22 -3.49 -0.45
CA ASN A 130 1.28 -2.56 -0.08
C ASN A 130 1.14 -1.27 -0.90
N THR A 131 0.24 -0.39 -0.43
CA THR A 131 -0.15 0.85 -1.08
C THR A 131 0.91 1.95 -1.06
N ARG A 132 1.82 1.93 -0.08
CA ARG A 132 2.94 2.86 0.03
C ARG A 132 4.19 2.12 0.48
N PHE A 133 5.28 2.36 -0.22
CA PHE A 133 6.60 1.96 0.21
C PHE A 133 7.59 3.05 -0.16
N LEU A 134 8.13 3.72 0.86
CA LEU A 134 9.06 4.82 0.73
C LEU A 134 10.33 4.48 1.49
N ILE A 135 11.44 4.31 0.80
CA ILE A 135 12.77 4.49 1.41
C ILE A 135 13.07 5.98 1.36
N LEU A 136 13.51 6.57 2.46
CA LEU A 136 13.77 8.01 2.50
C LEU A 136 14.92 8.39 1.55
N PRO A 137 14.87 9.56 0.88
CA PRO A 137 15.83 9.88 -0.19
C PRO A 137 17.31 9.90 0.23
N TRP A 138 17.58 10.25 1.49
CA TRP A 138 18.92 10.24 2.08
C TRP A 138 19.35 8.85 2.56
N VAL A 139 18.55 7.80 2.36
CA VAL A 139 18.88 6.43 2.73
C VAL A 139 19.26 5.66 1.47
N GLN A 140 20.57 5.60 1.20
CA GLN A 140 21.14 4.95 0.03
C GLN A 140 21.80 3.63 0.42
N VAL A 141 21.00 2.69 0.91
CA VAL A 141 21.50 1.40 1.39
C VAL A 141 21.07 0.27 0.47
N ARG A 142 22.04 -0.34 -0.22
CA ARG A 142 21.78 -1.47 -1.12
C ARG A 142 21.19 -2.65 -0.36
N GLY A 143 20.09 -3.19 -0.87
CA GLY A 143 19.39 -4.35 -0.28
C GLY A 143 18.50 -4.04 0.92
N LEU A 144 18.46 -2.78 1.41
CA LEU A 144 17.58 -2.42 2.52
C LEU A 144 16.10 -2.61 2.17
N ALA A 145 15.70 -2.20 0.97
CA ALA A 145 14.30 -2.28 0.55
C ALA A 145 13.76 -3.72 0.56
N SER A 146 14.50 -4.69 0.01
CA SER A 146 14.10 -6.10 0.02
C SER A 146 14.14 -6.70 1.43
N LYS A 147 15.13 -6.34 2.25
CA LYS A 147 15.19 -6.73 3.68
C LYS A 147 13.95 -6.26 4.44
N ILE A 148 13.53 -5.01 4.25
CA ILE A 148 12.33 -4.45 4.86
C ILE A 148 11.08 -5.19 4.38
N LEU A 149 10.91 -5.42 3.07
CA LEU A 149 9.75 -6.16 2.54
C LEU A 149 9.65 -7.58 3.13
N GLY A 150 10.77 -8.30 3.22
CA GLY A 150 10.81 -9.64 3.80
C GLY A 150 10.52 -9.69 5.31
N LEU A 151 10.83 -8.61 6.04
CA LEU A 151 10.45 -8.48 7.45
C LEU A 151 8.97 -8.07 7.59
N ALA A 152 8.49 -7.15 6.76
CA ALA A 152 7.10 -6.70 6.74
C ALA A 152 6.14 -7.87 6.46
N ALA A 153 6.48 -8.77 5.54
CA ALA A 153 5.69 -9.96 5.25
C ALA A 153 5.53 -10.93 6.44
N ARG A 154 6.45 -10.88 7.42
CA ARG A 154 6.37 -11.67 8.66
C ARG A 154 5.59 -10.94 9.76
N GLN A 155 5.76 -9.62 9.85
CA GLN A 155 5.13 -8.80 10.89
C GLN A 155 3.65 -8.51 10.60
N LEU A 156 3.34 -8.11 9.36
CA LEU A 156 2.01 -7.61 8.99
C LEU A 156 0.87 -8.57 9.33
N PRO A 157 0.96 -9.90 9.09
CA PRO A 157 -0.15 -10.78 9.40
C PRO A 157 -0.53 -10.78 10.88
N LEU A 158 0.46 -10.68 11.77
CA LEU A 158 0.26 -10.63 13.22
C LEU A 158 -0.45 -9.32 13.62
N ASP A 159 0.05 -8.19 13.14
CA ASP A 159 -0.53 -6.87 13.45
C ASP A 159 -1.94 -6.73 12.87
N TRP A 160 -2.17 -7.31 11.68
CA TRP A 160 -3.47 -7.31 11.03
C TRP A 160 -4.50 -8.14 11.80
N GLN A 161 -4.10 -9.33 12.29
CA GLN A 161 -4.92 -10.14 13.18
C GLN A 161 -5.25 -9.41 14.47
N GLN A 162 -4.25 -8.81 15.11
CA GLN A 162 -4.45 -8.07 16.36
C GLN A 162 -5.43 -6.91 16.18
N ARG A 163 -5.36 -6.21 15.04
CA ARG A 163 -6.18 -5.02 14.78
C ARG A 163 -7.58 -5.33 14.24
N TYR A 164 -7.71 -6.34 13.39
CA TYR A 164 -8.92 -6.59 12.60
C TYR A 164 -9.54 -7.98 12.82
N GLY A 165 -8.91 -8.85 13.61
CA GLY A 165 -9.44 -10.16 13.96
C GLY A 165 -9.22 -11.26 12.90
N PHE A 166 -8.48 -10.98 11.82
CA PHE A 166 -8.15 -11.98 10.80
C PHE A 166 -6.74 -11.78 10.21
N GLN A 167 -6.14 -12.84 9.69
CA GLN A 167 -4.84 -12.80 9.01
C GLN A 167 -5.00 -12.72 7.50
N PRO A 168 -4.30 -11.79 6.81
CA PRO A 168 -4.16 -11.84 5.36
C PRO A 168 -3.34 -13.06 4.95
N VAL A 169 -3.61 -13.57 3.74
CA VAL A 169 -2.94 -14.74 3.18
C VAL A 169 -2.11 -14.41 1.93
N LEU A 170 -2.33 -13.23 1.36
CA LEU A 170 -1.64 -12.76 0.16
C LEU A 170 -1.39 -11.25 0.25
N LEU A 171 -0.18 -10.82 -0.12
CA LEU A 171 0.09 -9.41 -0.39
C LEU A 171 0.08 -9.14 -1.88
N GLU A 172 -0.33 -7.93 -2.24
CA GLU A 172 -0.22 -7.41 -3.59
C GLU A 172 0.41 -6.02 -3.59
N THR A 173 1.04 -5.64 -4.70
CA THR A 173 1.47 -4.25 -4.94
C THR A 173 1.51 -3.96 -6.44
N PHE A 174 1.62 -2.68 -6.77
CA PHE A 174 1.63 -2.20 -8.15
C PHE A 174 2.81 -1.27 -8.38
N VAL A 175 3.69 -1.64 -9.30
CA VAL A 175 4.88 -0.86 -9.65
C VAL A 175 4.64 -0.21 -11.00
N GLU A 176 4.75 1.12 -11.07
CA GLU A 176 4.55 1.85 -12.33
C GLU A 176 5.64 1.53 -13.36
N TRP A 177 5.21 1.10 -14.55
CA TRP A 177 6.08 0.81 -15.67
C TRP A 177 5.96 1.92 -16.74
N PRO A 178 7.06 2.36 -17.37
CA PRO A 178 8.45 1.92 -17.22
C PRO A 178 9.24 2.65 -16.12
N ARG A 179 8.58 3.48 -15.30
CA ARG A 179 9.25 4.34 -14.30
C ARG A 179 10.11 3.55 -13.30
N HIS A 180 9.65 2.37 -12.91
CA HIS A 180 10.32 1.51 -11.94
C HIS A 180 10.35 0.06 -12.44
N THR A 181 11.42 -0.66 -12.12
CA THR A 181 11.63 -2.06 -12.55
C THR A 181 11.18 -3.10 -11.53
N GLY A 182 10.79 -2.68 -10.32
CA GLY A 182 10.36 -3.59 -9.25
C GLY A 182 11.47 -4.48 -8.66
N THR A 183 12.74 -4.14 -8.85
CA THR A 183 13.89 -4.96 -8.41
C THR A 183 13.84 -5.35 -6.94
N CYS A 184 13.39 -4.46 -6.04
CA CYS A 184 13.29 -4.77 -4.61
C CYS A 184 12.23 -5.82 -4.30
N TYR A 185 11.11 -5.83 -5.03
CA TYR A 185 10.06 -6.83 -4.89
C TYR A 185 10.55 -8.20 -5.38
N LYS A 186 11.19 -8.23 -6.56
CA LYS A 186 11.83 -9.46 -7.08
C LYS A 186 12.85 -10.02 -6.09
N ALA A 187 13.74 -9.18 -5.56
CA ALA A 187 14.77 -9.56 -4.59
C ALA A 187 14.18 -9.99 -3.23
N ALA A 188 12.94 -9.62 -2.92
CA ALA A 188 12.20 -10.06 -1.75
C ALA A 188 11.31 -11.27 -2.03
N ASN A 189 11.52 -11.99 -3.14
CA ASN A 189 10.75 -13.17 -3.57
C ASN A 189 9.26 -12.90 -3.85
N TRP A 190 8.90 -11.66 -4.21
CA TRP A 190 7.58 -11.39 -4.77
C TRP A 190 7.50 -11.96 -6.19
N GLN A 191 6.33 -12.45 -6.55
CA GLN A 191 6.05 -13.07 -7.83
C GLN A 191 5.41 -12.03 -8.75
N TRP A 192 6.04 -11.76 -9.88
CA TRP A 192 5.42 -10.98 -10.94
C TRP A 192 4.41 -11.85 -11.67
N VAL A 193 3.17 -11.37 -11.77
CA VAL A 193 2.06 -12.16 -12.36
C VAL A 193 1.44 -11.53 -13.60
N GLY A 194 1.83 -10.30 -13.94
CA GLY A 194 1.34 -9.62 -15.12
C GLY A 194 1.31 -8.11 -14.97
N ARG A 195 0.47 -7.44 -15.77
CA ARG A 195 0.40 -5.98 -15.86
C ARG A 195 -1.04 -5.49 -15.87
N THR A 196 -1.27 -4.39 -15.18
CA THR A 196 -2.55 -3.67 -15.29
C THR A 196 -2.72 -3.10 -16.71
N THR A 197 -3.96 -3.05 -17.18
CA THR A 197 -4.33 -2.49 -18.50
C THR A 197 -4.38 -0.96 -18.55
N GLY A 198 -4.00 -0.27 -17.47
CA GLY A 198 -3.97 1.19 -17.42
C GLY A 198 -5.32 1.90 -17.64
N ARG A 199 -6.45 1.21 -17.47
CA ARG A 199 -7.80 1.81 -17.63
C ARG A 199 -8.15 2.79 -16.52
N GLY A 200 -7.66 2.55 -15.30
CA GLY A 200 -8.00 3.31 -14.11
C GLY A 200 -9.25 2.77 -13.38
N LYS A 201 -9.28 2.95 -12.06
CA LYS A 201 -10.24 2.32 -11.12
C LYS A 201 -11.72 2.60 -11.43
N LYS A 202 -12.03 3.73 -12.08
CA LYS A 202 -13.40 4.20 -12.38
C LYS A 202 -13.71 4.28 -13.88
N SER A 203 -12.88 3.69 -14.73
CA SER A 203 -13.12 3.75 -16.18
C SER A 203 -14.27 2.84 -16.59
N THR A 204 -15.19 3.40 -17.37
CA THR A 204 -16.23 2.68 -18.09
C THR A 204 -15.78 2.27 -19.50
N SER A 205 -14.57 2.66 -19.91
CA SER A 205 -13.98 2.38 -21.21
C SER A 205 -12.87 1.32 -21.09
N HIS A 206 -12.71 0.51 -22.14
CA HIS A 206 -11.60 -0.43 -22.27
C HIS A 206 -10.28 0.22 -22.71
N LYS A 207 -10.28 1.52 -23.04
CA LYS A 207 -9.07 2.24 -23.47
C LYS A 207 -8.11 2.46 -22.30
N GLN A 208 -6.82 2.28 -22.56
CA GLN A 208 -5.75 2.67 -21.65
C GLN A 208 -5.69 4.20 -21.54
N ARG A 209 -5.70 4.73 -20.31
CA ARG A 209 -5.63 6.18 -20.02
C ARG A 209 -4.56 6.55 -19.00
N LEU A 210 -4.03 5.56 -18.30
CA LEU A 210 -3.03 5.71 -17.24
C LEU A 210 -1.83 4.80 -17.55
N PRO A 211 -0.66 5.10 -16.97
CA PRO A 211 0.48 4.19 -16.99
C PRO A 211 0.09 2.81 -16.47
N THR A 212 0.54 1.79 -17.18
CA THR A 212 0.43 0.40 -16.73
C THR A 212 1.31 0.19 -15.51
N LYS A 213 0.98 -0.87 -14.77
CA LYS A 213 1.67 -1.21 -13.54
C LYS A 213 1.92 -2.71 -13.53
N ASP A 214 3.15 -3.10 -13.23
CA ASP A 214 3.49 -4.48 -12.93
C ASP A 214 2.77 -4.90 -11.65
N ILE A 215 2.19 -6.10 -11.68
CA ILE A 215 1.46 -6.70 -10.58
C ILE A 215 2.41 -7.68 -9.90
N TRP A 216 2.72 -7.41 -8.63
CA TRP A 216 3.55 -8.26 -7.80
C TRP A 216 2.72 -8.82 -6.66
N LEU A 217 2.81 -10.13 -6.45
CA LEU A 217 2.12 -10.86 -5.39
C LEU A 217 3.11 -11.53 -4.45
N TYR A 218 2.79 -11.62 -3.16
CA TYR A 218 3.58 -12.34 -2.19
C TYR A 218 2.70 -13.24 -1.32
N PRO A 219 2.71 -14.56 -1.54
CA PRO A 219 2.02 -15.51 -0.67
C PRO A 219 2.57 -15.45 0.76
N LEU A 220 1.70 -15.21 1.73
CA LEU A 220 2.06 -15.21 3.16
C LEU A 220 2.03 -16.62 3.77
N ARG A 221 1.45 -17.57 3.02
CA ARG A 221 1.24 -18.95 3.43
C ARG A 221 1.42 -19.86 2.22
N ARG A 222 1.76 -21.13 2.45
CA ARG A 222 1.84 -22.14 1.38
C ARG A 222 0.46 -22.49 0.81
N ASP A 223 -0.56 -22.55 1.66
CA ASP A 223 -1.95 -22.89 1.32
C ASP A 223 -2.82 -21.67 0.95
N PHE A 224 -2.20 -20.55 0.56
CA PHE A 224 -2.92 -19.29 0.32
C PHE A 224 -4.05 -19.45 -0.72
N ALA A 225 -3.82 -20.18 -1.81
CA ALA A 225 -4.81 -20.39 -2.86
C ALA A 225 -6.03 -21.16 -2.32
N ASN A 226 -5.81 -22.23 -1.56
CA ASN A 226 -6.90 -23.01 -0.95
C ASN A 226 -7.77 -22.14 -0.02
N ARG A 227 -7.14 -21.26 0.77
CA ARG A 227 -7.86 -20.30 1.65
C ARG A 227 -8.65 -19.24 0.89
N LEU A 228 -8.17 -18.86 -0.30
CA LEU A 228 -8.83 -17.87 -1.14
C LEU A 228 -9.95 -18.49 -1.99
N CYS A 229 -9.84 -19.78 -2.31
CA CYS A 229 -10.82 -20.55 -3.07
C CYS A 229 -11.85 -21.29 -2.19
N SER A 230 -11.70 -21.30 -0.86
CA SER A 230 -12.68 -21.87 0.06
C SER A 230 -13.93 -21.01 0.21
#